data_AF-A0A4U5JVX5-F1
#
_entry.id   AF-A0A4U5JVX5-F1
#
_cell.length_a   1.000
_cell.length_b   1.000
_cell.length_c   1.000
_cell.angle_alpha   90.00
_cell.angle_beta   90.00
_cell.angle_gamma   90.00
#
_symmetry.space_group_name_H-M   'P 1'
#
loop_
_entity.id
_entity.type
_entity.pdbx_description
1 polymer ?
#
loop_
_entity_poly.entity_id
_entity_poly.type
_entity_poly.pdbx_seq_one_letter_code
_entity_poly.pdbx_strand_id
1 'polypeptide(L)'
;MRSRSPASNACACSASWAYCSGLPPLRLWAANMGPPPCSVSAGRCGSGQGGSGKMDVDSESGASARTRDGFRHRGREVTRLEAFVDAAFAFSVTLLVISVDSIPDSMAALALALKGIPAFAASFAMIAMFWNAHANWSRRYGLDDGASKLLSLALVFLVLVYVYPLRIQFGVLFGWISGGWLPFPVKVGSVADLGFMYLVYGLAFSTMSLCVAGLYAHARQRRGELGLDAQESASTSAEVAVWLYFVAIGVLSIVLAMALPDRPTPLQLSLPGCVYFLLSFTGIVGARVQRRAAARSSA
;
A
#
# COMPACT_ATOMS: atom_id res chain seq x y z
N MET A 1 -29.98 -37.18 40.71
CA MET A 1 -30.81 -36.03 40.29
C MET A 1 -30.44 -35.66 38.85
N ARG A 2 -31.35 -35.89 37.90
CA ARG A 2 -31.20 -35.55 36.47
C ARG A 2 -31.96 -34.26 36.20
N SER A 3 -31.40 -33.37 35.38
CA SER A 3 -32.04 -32.17 34.82
C SER A 3 -31.32 -31.86 33.51
N ARG A 4 -31.69 -32.49 32.38
CA ARG A 4 -32.65 -32.08 31.33
C ARG A 4 -32.41 -30.65 30.78
N SER A 5 -31.80 -30.61 29.59
CA SER A 5 -31.95 -29.52 28.62
C SER A 5 -33.41 -29.37 28.16
N PRO A 6 -33.77 -28.18 27.66
CA PRO A 6 -34.68 -28.04 26.55
C PRO A 6 -33.92 -27.58 25.30
N ALA A 7 -33.99 -28.39 24.25
CA ALA A 7 -33.86 -27.92 22.88
C ALA A 7 -35.21 -27.34 22.45
N SER A 8 -35.21 -26.13 21.89
CA SER A 8 -36.31 -25.63 21.07
C SER A 8 -35.73 -24.77 19.95
N ASN A 9 -36.02 -25.22 18.73
CA ASN A 9 -35.57 -24.69 17.46
C ASN A 9 -36.05 -23.26 17.22
N ALA A 10 -35.17 -22.41 16.69
CA ALA A 10 -35.54 -21.25 15.90
C ALA A 10 -34.75 -21.26 14.59
N CYS A 11 -35.48 -20.93 13.53
CA CYS A 11 -35.18 -21.17 12.14
C CYS A 11 -34.05 -20.28 11.58
N ALA A 12 -33.54 -20.69 10.43
CA ALA A 12 -32.52 -20.03 9.64
C ALA A 12 -32.81 -18.56 9.34
N CYS A 13 -31.76 -17.74 9.39
CA CYS A 13 -31.54 -16.66 8.42
C CYS A 13 -30.05 -16.61 8.08
N SER A 14 -29.76 -17.10 6.89
CA SER A 14 -28.58 -16.74 6.11
C SER A 14 -28.55 -15.21 5.93
N ALA A 15 -27.47 -14.56 6.33
CA ALA A 15 -27.11 -13.24 5.83
C ALA A 15 -25.64 -13.26 5.45
N SER A 16 -25.39 -13.85 4.29
CA SER A 16 -24.21 -13.61 3.48
C SER A 16 -24.44 -12.30 2.70
N TRP A 17 -23.37 -11.51 2.51
CA TRP A 17 -23.19 -10.40 1.55
C TRP A 17 -23.75 -9.00 1.90
N ALA A 18 -22.84 -8.04 2.09
CA ALA A 18 -22.48 -7.01 1.09
C ALA A 18 -22.12 -5.65 1.72
N TYR A 19 -20.86 -5.22 1.51
CA TYR A 19 -20.39 -3.84 1.24
C TYR A 19 -20.76 -2.72 2.24
N CYS A 20 -19.84 -1.94 2.82
CA CYS A 20 -19.07 -0.90 2.12
C CYS A 20 -18.11 -0.19 3.10
N SER A 21 -16.81 -0.37 2.94
CA SER A 21 -15.81 0.69 3.22
C SER A 21 -14.70 0.60 2.19
N GLY A 22 -15.11 0.64 0.91
CA GLY A 22 -14.22 1.00 -0.18
C GLY A 22 -13.84 2.46 -0.04
N LEU A 23 -12.65 2.71 0.52
CA LEU A 23 -11.95 3.99 0.38
C LEU A 23 -11.01 3.88 -0.83
N PRO A 24 -11.38 4.45 -1.99
CA PRO A 24 -10.44 4.60 -3.09
C PRO A 24 -9.47 5.77 -2.80
N PRO A 25 -8.15 5.64 -3.04
CA PRO A 25 -7.29 6.81 -3.03
C PRO A 25 -7.46 7.58 -4.36
N LEU A 26 -8.10 8.74 -4.22
CA LEU A 26 -7.81 10.01 -4.90
C LEU A 26 -7.47 9.95 -6.41
N ARG A 27 -8.51 10.10 -7.25
CA ARG A 27 -8.40 10.75 -8.56
C ARG A 27 -9.43 11.87 -8.65
N LEU A 28 -9.01 13.08 -8.32
CA LEU A 28 -9.73 14.32 -8.64
C LEU A 28 -9.65 14.56 -10.16
N TRP A 29 -10.74 14.35 -10.89
CA TRP A 29 -11.23 15.21 -11.98
C TRP A 29 -12.49 14.63 -12.64
N ALA A 30 -13.30 15.53 -13.23
CA ALA A 30 -14.53 15.33 -14.00
C ALA A 30 -15.85 15.26 -13.21
N ALA A 31 -16.21 16.40 -12.61
CA ALA A 31 -17.61 16.76 -12.44
C ALA A 31 -18.17 17.22 -13.79
N ASN A 32 -18.99 16.39 -14.43
CA ASN A 32 -20.08 16.86 -15.28
C ASN A 32 -21.17 15.77 -15.28
N MET A 33 -22.24 15.97 -14.51
CA MET A 33 -23.38 15.07 -14.44
C MET A 33 -24.48 15.56 -15.38
N GLY A 34 -24.85 14.73 -16.36
CA GLY A 34 -26.20 14.68 -16.92
C GLY A 34 -26.83 13.33 -16.57
N PRO A 35 -28.13 13.25 -16.24
CA PRO A 35 -28.74 12.00 -15.76
C PRO A 35 -28.94 10.99 -16.91
N PRO A 36 -28.83 9.67 -16.65
CA PRO A 36 -29.19 8.65 -17.63
C PRO A 36 -30.72 8.46 -17.70
N PRO A 37 -31.28 8.08 -18.86
CA PRO A 37 -32.70 7.74 -18.97
C PRO A 37 -32.97 6.36 -18.36
N CYS A 38 -33.97 6.29 -17.48
CA CYS A 38 -34.61 5.05 -17.07
C CYS A 38 -35.33 4.42 -18.26
N SER A 39 -35.05 3.15 -18.56
CA SER A 39 -35.96 2.29 -19.34
C SER A 39 -36.10 0.94 -18.64
N VAL A 40 -37.19 0.82 -17.89
CA VAL A 40 -37.70 -0.44 -17.35
C VAL A 40 -38.45 -1.14 -18.48
N SER A 41 -38.05 -2.36 -18.85
CA SER A 41 -38.88 -3.24 -19.66
C SER A 41 -39.24 -4.49 -18.85
N ALA A 42 -40.52 -4.57 -18.49
CA ALA A 42 -41.15 -5.74 -17.90
C ALA A 42 -41.24 -6.89 -18.92
N GLY A 43 -40.78 -8.08 -18.54
CA GLY A 43 -40.87 -9.31 -19.33
C GLY A 43 -41.47 -10.44 -18.50
N ARG A 44 -42.51 -11.08 -19.03
CA ARG A 44 -43.49 -11.96 -18.38
C ARG A 44 -42.93 -13.26 -17.79
N CYS A 45 -43.58 -13.71 -16.72
CA CYS A 45 -43.53 -15.07 -16.20
C CYS A 45 -44.28 -16.03 -17.14
N GLY A 46 -43.63 -17.12 -17.55
CA GLY A 46 -44.22 -18.18 -18.37
C GLY A 46 -43.77 -19.56 -17.89
N SER A 47 -44.74 -20.40 -17.55
CA SER A 47 -44.64 -21.80 -17.14
C SER A 47 -44.44 -22.75 -18.34
N GLY A 48 -43.63 -23.81 -18.19
CA GLY A 48 -43.73 -24.97 -19.10
C GLY A 48 -42.51 -25.91 -19.18
N GLN A 49 -42.66 -27.10 -18.61
CA GLN A 49 -42.23 -28.45 -19.04
C GLN A 49 -40.83 -28.72 -19.67
N GLY A 50 -40.10 -29.63 -19.01
CA GLY A 50 -39.66 -30.92 -19.57
C GLY A 50 -38.75 -30.95 -20.80
N GLY A 51 -37.46 -31.24 -20.59
CA GLY A 51 -36.54 -31.59 -21.67
C GLY A 51 -35.26 -32.22 -21.15
N SER A 52 -35.14 -33.54 -21.33
CA SER A 52 -33.90 -34.31 -21.15
C SER A 52 -32.85 -33.80 -22.14
N GLY A 53 -31.81 -33.15 -21.63
CA GLY A 53 -30.73 -32.56 -22.40
C GLY A 53 -29.39 -32.99 -21.80
N LYS A 54 -28.70 -33.82 -22.56
CA LYS A 54 -27.33 -34.31 -22.35
C LYS A 54 -26.41 -33.15 -21.96
N MET A 55 -25.81 -33.26 -20.78
CA MET A 55 -24.87 -32.28 -20.23
C MET A 55 -23.51 -32.52 -20.90
N ASP A 56 -23.30 -31.89 -22.05
CA ASP A 56 -21.96 -31.73 -22.59
C ASP A 56 -21.23 -30.79 -21.61
N VAL A 57 -20.27 -31.37 -20.88
CA VAL A 57 -19.33 -30.63 -20.04
C VAL A 57 -18.41 -29.88 -20.99
N ASP A 58 -18.87 -28.74 -21.48
CA ASP A 58 -18.00 -27.75 -22.08
C ASP A 58 -16.95 -27.38 -21.02
N SER A 59 -15.71 -27.73 -21.34
CA SER A 59 -14.54 -27.27 -20.62
C SER A 59 -14.47 -25.75 -20.74
N GLU A 60 -15.16 -25.04 -19.85
CA GLU A 60 -14.88 -23.63 -19.55
C GLU A 60 -13.49 -23.58 -18.91
N SER A 61 -12.50 -23.49 -19.79
CA SER A 61 -11.11 -23.18 -19.48
C SER A 61 -11.05 -21.87 -18.70
N GLY A 62 -10.92 -22.03 -17.37
CA GLY A 62 -10.47 -21.11 -16.32
C GLY A 62 -10.00 -19.71 -16.69
N ALA A 63 -10.83 -18.90 -17.36
CA ALA A 63 -10.57 -17.48 -17.57
C ALA A 63 -10.72 -16.78 -16.21
N SER A 64 -9.61 -16.61 -15.49
CA SER A 64 -9.54 -15.75 -14.30
C SER A 64 -10.22 -14.42 -14.62
N ALA A 65 -11.33 -14.13 -13.94
CA ALA A 65 -12.13 -12.94 -14.18
C ALA A 65 -11.23 -11.69 -14.07
N ARG A 66 -11.26 -10.83 -15.10
CA ARG A 66 -10.51 -9.56 -15.07
C ARG A 66 -11.08 -8.67 -13.96
N THR A 67 -10.21 -8.00 -13.23
CA THR A 67 -10.62 -6.97 -12.27
C THR A 67 -11.08 -5.70 -12.96
N ARG A 68 -11.70 -4.80 -12.19
CA ARG A 68 -12.16 -3.48 -12.67
C ARG A 68 -11.05 -2.62 -13.29
N ASP A 69 -9.78 -2.86 -12.94
CA ASP A 69 -8.61 -2.19 -13.54
C ASP A 69 -8.05 -2.91 -14.79
N GLY A 70 -8.71 -3.99 -15.23
CA GLY A 70 -8.37 -4.74 -16.44
C GLY A 70 -7.31 -5.84 -16.24
N PHE A 71 -6.76 -5.99 -15.03
CA PHE A 71 -5.73 -6.97 -14.71
C PHE A 71 -6.30 -8.37 -14.45
N ARG A 72 -5.56 -9.42 -14.81
CA ARG A 72 -5.88 -10.79 -14.37
C ARG A 72 -5.05 -11.14 -13.13
N HIS A 73 -5.72 -11.52 -12.04
CA HIS A 73 -5.03 -12.05 -10.87
C HIS A 73 -4.47 -13.44 -11.16
N ARG A 74 -3.14 -13.56 -11.03
CA ARG A 74 -2.38 -14.79 -11.26
C ARG A 74 -1.97 -15.47 -9.94
N GLY A 75 -1.91 -14.73 -8.83
CA GLY A 75 -1.75 -15.29 -7.48
C GLY A 75 -3.03 -15.94 -7.00
N ARG A 76 -3.35 -17.14 -7.52
CA ARG A 76 -4.60 -17.87 -7.22
C ARG A 76 -4.57 -18.61 -5.88
N GLU A 77 -3.38 -18.99 -5.42
CA GLU A 77 -3.17 -19.62 -4.12
C GLU A 77 -2.26 -18.74 -3.28
N VAL A 78 -2.59 -18.59 -1.99
CA VAL A 78 -1.73 -17.89 -1.03
C VAL A 78 -0.42 -18.66 -0.92
N THR A 79 0.67 -18.03 -1.38
CA THR A 79 1.99 -18.65 -1.28
C THR A 79 2.50 -18.60 0.16
N ARG A 80 3.39 -19.52 0.54
CA ARG A 80 4.06 -19.46 1.84
C ARG A 80 4.85 -18.17 2.02
N LEU A 81 5.40 -17.63 0.93
CA LEU A 81 6.10 -16.35 0.93
C LEU A 81 5.14 -15.20 1.26
N GLU A 82 3.97 -15.15 0.62
CA GLU A 82 2.94 -14.13 0.88
C GLU A 82 2.49 -14.16 2.34
N ALA A 83 2.16 -15.34 2.87
CA ALA A 83 1.78 -15.49 4.27
C ALA A 83 2.89 -15.06 5.25
N PHE A 84 4.16 -15.37 4.95
CA PHE A 84 5.29 -14.92 5.76
C PHE A 84 5.46 -13.40 5.73
N VAL A 85 5.37 -12.78 4.55
CA VAL A 85 5.48 -11.33 4.39
C VAL A 85 4.34 -10.62 5.10
N ASP A 86 3.10 -11.09 4.94
CA ASP A 86 1.92 -10.54 5.64
C ASP A 86 2.08 -10.62 7.16
N ALA A 87 2.54 -11.76 7.68
CA ALA A 87 2.80 -11.94 9.10
C ALA A 87 3.90 -10.98 9.60
N ALA A 88 4.97 -10.77 8.81
CA ALA A 88 6.04 -9.86 9.18
C ALA A 88 5.60 -8.38 9.18
N PHE A 89 4.76 -7.97 8.22
CA PHE A 89 4.17 -6.63 8.22
C PHE A 89 3.22 -6.42 9.40
N ALA A 90 2.37 -7.40 9.71
CA ALA A 90 1.51 -7.36 10.89
C ALA A 90 2.33 -7.25 12.18
N PHE A 91 3.40 -8.03 12.31
CA PHE A 91 4.34 -7.96 13.43
C PHE A 91 5.05 -6.60 13.53
N SER A 92 5.43 -6.01 12.39
CA SER A 92 6.02 -4.67 12.36
C SER A 92 5.05 -3.62 12.92
N VAL A 93 3.76 -3.72 12.59
CA VAL A 93 2.72 -2.84 13.15
C VAL A 93 2.56 -3.05 14.66
N THR A 94 2.66 -4.27 15.18
CA THR A 94 2.58 -4.49 16.64
C THR A 94 3.80 -3.94 17.37
N LEU A 95 5.02 -4.07 16.82
CA LEU A 95 6.22 -3.44 17.36
C LEU A 95 6.09 -1.91 17.41
N LEU A 96 5.45 -1.32 16.41
CA LEU A 96 5.18 0.11 16.38
C LEU A 96 4.29 0.56 17.55
N VAL A 97 3.27 -0.22 17.94
CA VAL A 97 2.40 0.05 19.10
C VAL A 97 3.17 -0.07 20.41
N ILE A 98 3.94 -1.15 20.56
CA ILE A 98 4.59 -1.52 21.83
C ILE A 98 5.73 -0.58 22.21
N SER A 99 6.26 0.24 21.29
CA SER A 99 7.30 1.25 21.55
C SER A 99 6.86 2.45 22.41
N VAL A 100 5.85 2.31 23.27
CA VAL A 100 5.49 3.30 24.31
C VAL A 100 6.28 2.96 25.58
N ASP A 101 7.33 3.72 25.86
CA ASP A 101 8.34 3.38 26.89
C ASP A 101 7.86 3.51 28.35
N SER A 102 6.69 4.13 28.60
CA SER A 102 6.18 4.33 29.96
C SER A 102 4.67 4.21 30.05
N ILE A 103 4.20 3.37 30.99
CA ILE A 103 2.78 3.33 31.37
C ILE A 103 2.46 4.65 32.10
N PRO A 104 1.48 5.44 31.65
CA PRO A 104 1.13 6.69 32.33
C PRO A 104 0.66 6.44 33.76
N ASP A 105 1.26 7.15 34.72
CA ASP A 105 0.94 7.10 36.16
C ASP A 105 -0.07 8.18 36.60
N SER A 106 -0.44 9.08 35.67
CA SER A 106 -1.32 10.22 35.91
C SER A 106 -2.13 10.58 34.68
N MET A 107 -3.25 11.32 34.86
CA MET A 107 -4.08 11.80 33.73
C MET A 107 -3.31 12.75 32.81
N ALA A 108 -2.39 13.56 33.37
CA ALA A 108 -1.53 14.44 32.59
C ALA A 108 -0.53 13.63 31.73
N ALA A 109 0.08 12.60 32.30
CA ALA A 109 0.95 11.68 31.54
C ALA A 109 0.17 10.94 30.45
N LEU A 110 -1.08 10.53 30.73
CA LEU A 110 -1.94 9.87 29.74
C LEU A 110 -2.28 10.81 28.58
N ALA A 111 -2.67 12.05 28.88
CA ALA A 111 -2.94 13.06 27.86
C ALA A 111 -1.70 13.33 26.99
N LEU A 112 -0.50 13.35 27.59
CA LEU A 112 0.75 13.50 26.86
C LEU A 112 1.05 12.27 25.97
N ALA A 113 0.80 11.06 26.46
CA ALA A 113 0.97 9.83 25.68
C ALA A 113 0.03 9.78 24.46
N LEU A 114 -1.23 10.22 24.61
CA LEU A 114 -2.20 10.30 23.51
C LEU A 114 -1.77 11.24 22.38
N LYS A 115 -0.94 12.25 22.67
CA LYS A 115 -0.34 13.11 21.63
C LYS A 115 0.64 12.38 20.72
N GLY A 116 1.05 11.16 21.05
CA GLY A 116 1.82 10.28 20.15
C GLY A 116 1.00 9.64 19.03
N ILE A 117 -0.34 9.64 19.12
CA ILE A 117 -1.22 8.97 18.16
C ILE A 117 -1.03 9.43 16.71
N PRO A 118 -0.88 10.73 16.39
CA PRO A 118 -0.65 11.17 15.01
C PRO A 118 0.62 10.56 14.39
N ALA A 119 1.72 10.54 15.15
CA ALA A 119 2.99 9.94 14.69
C ALA A 119 2.86 8.43 14.47
N PHE A 120 2.15 7.74 15.38
CA PHE A 120 1.80 6.34 15.23
C PHE A 120 0.97 6.10 13.96
N ALA A 121 -0.09 6.86 13.75
CA ALA A 121 -1.01 6.71 12.62
C ALA A 121 -0.31 6.94 11.27
N ALA A 122 0.56 7.95 11.17
CA ALA A 122 1.34 8.21 9.96
C ALA A 122 2.36 7.10 9.68
N SER A 123 3.02 6.58 10.73
CA SER A 123 3.94 5.45 10.61
C SER A 123 3.22 4.18 10.15
N PHE A 124 2.06 3.89 10.74
CA PHE A 124 1.19 2.79 10.33
C PHE A 124 0.78 2.93 8.86
N ALA A 125 0.31 4.11 8.44
CA ALA A 125 -0.10 4.36 7.06
C ALA A 125 1.05 4.14 6.06
N MET A 126 2.26 4.55 6.41
CA MET A 126 3.45 4.33 5.59
C MET A 126 3.78 2.83 5.47
N ILE A 127 3.80 2.09 6.59
CA ILE A 127 4.03 0.63 6.57
C ILE A 127 2.94 -0.08 5.76
N ALA A 128 1.68 0.29 5.97
CA ALA A 128 0.53 -0.26 5.24
C ALA A 128 0.60 0.03 3.73
N MET A 129 1.17 1.17 3.32
CA MET A 129 1.40 1.49 1.91
C MET A 129 2.36 0.48 1.25
N PHE A 130 3.49 0.17 1.90
CA PHE A 130 4.45 -0.82 1.40
C PHE A 130 3.89 -2.25 1.42
N TRP A 131 3.17 -2.61 2.50
CA TRP A 131 2.45 -3.87 2.57
C TRP A 131 1.46 -4.01 1.40
N ASN A 132 0.61 -3.01 1.18
CA ASN A 132 -0.38 -3.02 0.12
C ASN A 132 0.28 -3.09 -1.28
N ALA A 133 1.43 -2.44 -1.47
CA ALA A 133 2.20 -2.55 -2.70
C ALA A 133 2.69 -3.97 -2.96
N HIS A 134 3.27 -4.62 -1.93
CA HIS A 134 3.70 -6.02 -2.01
C HIS A 134 2.51 -6.96 -2.25
N ALA A 135 1.42 -6.80 -1.49
CA ALA A 135 0.23 -7.62 -1.61
C ALA A 135 -0.43 -7.49 -3.00
N ASN A 136 -0.48 -6.27 -3.55
CA ASN A 136 -0.95 -6.05 -4.93
C ASN A 136 -0.03 -6.70 -5.96
N TRP A 137 1.29 -6.60 -5.78
CA TRP A 137 2.26 -7.28 -6.63
C TRP A 137 2.09 -8.80 -6.56
N SER A 138 2.01 -9.40 -5.37
CA SER A 138 1.84 -10.85 -5.19
C SER A 138 0.58 -11.35 -5.90
N ARG A 139 -0.58 -10.72 -5.64
CA ARG A 139 -1.85 -11.08 -6.27
C ARG A 139 -1.85 -10.94 -7.80
N ARG A 140 -1.18 -9.90 -8.33
CA ARG A 140 -1.16 -9.63 -9.78
C ARG A 140 -0.28 -10.60 -10.55
N TYR A 141 0.89 -10.95 -10.02
CA TYR A 141 1.89 -11.72 -10.77
C TYR A 141 2.09 -13.16 -10.30
N GLY A 142 1.82 -13.48 -9.03
CA GLY A 142 1.91 -14.84 -8.50
C GLY A 142 3.31 -15.47 -8.63
N LEU A 143 4.37 -14.66 -8.63
CA LEU A 143 5.75 -15.14 -8.80
C LEU A 143 6.32 -15.67 -7.47
N ASP A 144 6.89 -16.87 -7.48
CA ASP A 144 7.53 -17.51 -6.32
C ASP A 144 8.99 -17.94 -6.59
N ASP A 145 9.68 -17.26 -7.51
CA ASP A 145 11.07 -17.57 -7.83
C ASP A 145 12.07 -16.93 -6.83
N GLY A 146 13.36 -17.30 -6.94
CA GLY A 146 14.41 -16.87 -6.02
C GLY A 146 14.58 -15.35 -5.91
N ALA A 147 14.44 -14.60 -7.01
CA ALA A 147 14.56 -13.13 -6.97
C ALA A 147 13.38 -12.49 -6.24
N SER A 148 12.17 -12.98 -6.51
CA SER A 148 10.93 -12.60 -5.82
C SER A 148 11.02 -12.83 -4.31
N LYS A 149 11.57 -13.99 -3.90
CA LYS A 149 11.84 -14.33 -2.50
C LYS A 149 12.86 -13.37 -1.87
N LEU A 150 14.02 -13.19 -2.50
CA LEU A 150 15.08 -12.32 -2.00
C LEU A 150 14.61 -10.87 -1.79
N LEU A 151 13.93 -10.29 -2.79
CA LEU A 151 13.43 -8.92 -2.72
C LEU A 151 12.33 -8.76 -1.66
N SER A 152 11.45 -9.75 -1.51
CA SER A 152 10.41 -9.75 -0.48
C SER A 152 11.01 -9.85 0.93
N LEU A 153 11.99 -10.74 1.13
CA LEU A 153 12.69 -10.88 2.41
C LEU A 153 13.52 -9.63 2.74
N ALA A 154 14.17 -9.03 1.73
CA ALA A 154 14.88 -7.76 1.90
C ALA A 154 13.92 -6.63 2.31
N LEU A 155 12.74 -6.54 1.68
CA LEU A 155 11.71 -5.57 2.07
C LEU A 155 11.27 -5.77 3.53
N VAL A 156 10.99 -7.02 3.92
CA VAL A 156 10.62 -7.35 5.31
C VAL A 156 11.73 -6.96 6.29
N PHE A 157 12.97 -7.32 5.99
CA PHE A 157 14.13 -6.96 6.82
C PHE A 157 14.22 -5.43 7.01
N LEU A 158 14.11 -4.66 5.92
CA LEU A 158 14.15 -3.20 5.98
C LEU A 158 13.00 -2.63 6.82
N VAL A 159 11.77 -3.12 6.63
CA VAL A 159 10.61 -2.68 7.41
C VAL A 159 10.84 -2.89 8.90
N LEU A 160 11.35 -4.05 9.31
CA LEU A 160 11.63 -4.36 10.72
C LEU A 160 12.72 -3.46 11.31
N VAL A 161 13.80 -3.22 10.57
CA VAL A 161 14.89 -2.33 10.99
C VAL A 161 14.41 -0.89 11.15
N TYR A 162 13.56 -0.41 10.24
CA TYR A 162 13.14 0.99 10.20
C TYR A 162 11.84 1.30 10.92
N VAL A 163 11.16 0.30 11.49
CA VAL A 163 9.85 0.49 12.13
C VAL A 163 9.90 1.52 13.26
N TYR A 164 10.92 1.42 14.11
CA TYR A 164 11.09 2.31 15.26
C TYR A 164 11.60 3.70 14.84
N PRO A 165 12.66 3.82 14.00
CA PRO A 165 13.05 5.09 13.43
C PRO A 165 11.88 5.84 12.79
N LEU A 166 11.01 5.16 12.04
CA LEU A 166 9.89 5.77 11.33
C LEU A 166 8.94 6.51 12.28
N ARG A 167 8.66 5.94 13.46
CA ARG A 167 7.86 6.58 14.51
C ARG A 167 8.49 7.88 15.00
N ILE A 168 9.80 7.86 15.23
CA ILE A 168 10.56 9.03 15.66
C ILE A 168 10.47 10.14 14.60
N GLN A 169 10.62 9.80 13.32
CA GLN A 169 10.56 10.77 12.23
C GLN A 169 9.23 11.51 12.18
N PHE A 170 8.11 10.77 12.21
CA PHE A 170 6.79 11.39 12.20
C PHE A 170 6.52 12.17 13.50
N GLY A 171 7.06 11.71 14.64
CA GLY A 171 6.98 12.46 15.89
C GLY A 171 7.69 13.82 15.80
N VAL A 172 8.90 13.87 15.23
CA VAL A 172 9.62 15.13 15.01
C VAL A 172 8.90 16.02 14.01
N LEU A 173 8.40 15.46 12.90
CA LEU A 173 7.62 16.21 11.90
C LEU A 173 6.38 16.85 12.52
N PHE A 174 5.59 16.08 13.28
CA PHE A 174 4.37 16.59 13.89
C PHE A 174 4.64 17.53 15.06
N GLY A 175 5.71 17.33 15.82
CA GLY A 175 6.20 18.29 16.80
C GLY A 175 6.51 19.63 16.13
N TRP A 176 7.20 19.62 14.99
CA TRP A 176 7.52 20.82 14.22
C TRP A 176 6.27 21.50 13.65
N ILE A 177 5.40 20.77 12.95
CA ILE A 177 4.16 21.31 12.35
C ILE A 177 3.22 21.92 13.41
N SER A 178 3.16 21.30 14.59
CA SER A 178 2.28 21.75 15.68
C SER A 178 2.90 22.86 16.54
N GLY A 179 4.10 23.36 16.21
CA GLY A 179 4.79 24.38 17.00
C GLY A 179 5.16 23.91 18.41
N GLY A 180 5.35 22.61 18.61
CA GLY A 180 5.65 21.99 19.91
C GLY A 180 4.43 21.61 20.74
N TRP A 181 3.19 21.75 20.23
CA TRP A 181 2.01 21.24 20.92
C TRP A 181 2.01 19.71 21.05
N LEU A 182 2.52 19.03 20.01
CA LEU A 182 2.86 17.60 20.03
C LEU A 182 4.31 17.40 20.50
N PRO A 183 4.58 16.36 21.32
CA PRO A 183 5.90 16.14 21.89
C PRO A 183 6.91 15.70 20.84
N PHE A 184 8.14 16.20 20.96
CA PHE A 184 9.28 15.69 20.21
C PHE A 184 9.77 14.39 20.87
N PRO A 185 9.83 13.26 20.14
CA PRO A 185 10.30 11.99 20.70
C PRO A 185 11.82 11.97 20.94
N VAL A 186 12.55 12.83 20.25
CA VAL A 186 14.01 12.97 20.36
C VAL A 186 14.36 14.46 20.35
N LYS A 187 15.40 14.83 21.09
CA LYS A 187 15.95 16.19 21.06
C LYS A 187 16.81 16.35 19.81
N VAL A 188 16.41 17.24 18.91
CA VAL A 188 17.23 17.66 17.75
C VAL A 188 18.01 18.90 18.17
N GLY A 189 19.30 18.72 18.47
CA GLY A 189 20.13 19.78 19.05
C GLY A 189 21.01 20.50 18.03
N SER A 190 21.26 19.88 16.89
CA SER A 190 22.16 20.40 15.86
C SER A 190 21.65 20.19 14.44
N VAL A 191 22.21 20.96 13.49
CA VAL A 191 22.00 20.76 12.05
C VAL A 191 22.48 19.37 11.63
N ALA A 192 23.55 18.86 12.25
CA ALA A 192 24.09 17.54 11.99
C ALA A 192 23.10 16.43 12.41
N ASP A 193 22.42 16.57 13.55
CA ASP A 193 21.41 15.60 13.99
C ASP A 193 20.27 15.52 12.98
N LEU A 194 19.78 16.67 12.52
CA LEU A 194 18.71 16.72 11.53
C LEU A 194 19.16 16.19 10.16
N GLY A 195 20.38 16.51 9.74
CA GLY A 195 20.98 15.95 8.52
C GLY A 195 21.12 14.43 8.59
N PHE A 196 21.52 13.89 9.75
CA PHE A 196 21.57 12.45 9.99
C PHE A 196 20.18 11.81 9.94
N MET A 197 19.16 12.45 10.49
CA MET A 197 17.77 12.01 10.34
C MET A 197 17.40 11.94 8.84
N TYR A 198 17.57 13.02 8.08
CA TYR A 198 17.27 13.01 6.65
C TYR A 198 18.01 11.91 5.88
N LEU A 199 19.27 11.66 6.21
CA LEU A 199 20.06 10.58 5.63
C LEU A 199 19.43 9.20 5.92
N VAL A 200 19.19 8.89 7.20
CA VAL A 200 18.66 7.58 7.62
C VAL A 200 17.27 7.33 7.02
N TYR A 201 16.38 8.32 7.06
CA TYR A 201 15.01 8.17 6.54
C TYR A 201 14.94 8.19 5.02
N GLY A 202 15.78 9.02 4.37
CA GLY A 202 15.95 8.99 2.93
C GLY A 202 16.43 7.61 2.46
N LEU A 203 17.39 7.02 3.16
CA LEU A 203 17.92 5.69 2.85
C LEU A 203 16.86 4.61 3.07
N ALA A 204 16.15 4.64 4.19
CA ALA A 204 15.06 3.71 4.49
C ALA A 204 13.98 3.74 3.40
N PHE A 205 13.45 4.93 3.10
CA PHE A 205 12.40 5.10 2.10
C PHE A 205 12.87 4.68 0.70
N SER A 206 14.10 5.05 0.31
CA SER A 206 14.66 4.73 -1.01
C SER A 206 14.92 3.24 -1.17
N THR A 207 15.51 2.57 -0.18
CA THR A 207 15.83 1.14 -0.25
C THR A 207 14.58 0.28 -0.26
N MET A 208 13.59 0.59 0.59
CA MET A 208 12.29 -0.10 0.56
C MET A 208 11.57 0.10 -0.77
N SER A 209 11.56 1.34 -1.30
CA SER A 209 10.98 1.65 -2.61
C SER A 209 11.71 0.93 -3.74
N LEU A 210 13.03 0.78 -3.63
CA LEU A 210 13.85 0.04 -4.59
C LEU A 210 13.53 -1.45 -4.59
N CYS A 211 13.28 -2.06 -3.42
CA CYS A 211 12.81 -3.45 -3.34
C CYS A 211 11.49 -3.63 -4.11
N VAL A 212 10.52 -2.74 -3.90
CA VAL A 212 9.23 -2.80 -4.61
C VAL A 212 9.40 -2.53 -6.12
N ALA A 213 10.21 -1.54 -6.50
CA ALA A 213 10.56 -1.30 -7.90
C ALA A 213 11.19 -2.54 -8.54
N GLY A 214 12.08 -3.23 -7.81
CA GLY A 214 12.72 -4.48 -8.22
C GLY A 214 11.70 -5.59 -8.45
N LEU A 215 10.72 -5.75 -7.55
CA LEU A 215 9.64 -6.74 -7.69
C LEU A 215 8.83 -6.51 -8.98
N TYR A 216 8.41 -5.27 -9.24
CA TYR A 216 7.69 -4.94 -10.48
C TYR A 216 8.58 -5.04 -11.72
N ALA A 217 9.86 -4.68 -11.64
CA ALA A 217 10.80 -4.76 -12.74
C ALA A 217 11.07 -6.22 -13.13
N HIS A 218 11.20 -7.10 -12.13
CA HIS A 218 11.33 -8.54 -12.31
C HIS A 218 10.09 -9.13 -12.99
N ALA A 219 8.89 -8.78 -12.51
CA ALA A 219 7.63 -9.18 -13.14
C ALA A 219 7.53 -8.68 -14.60
N ARG A 220 8.02 -7.47 -14.89
CA ARG A 220 8.08 -6.93 -16.25
C ARG A 220 9.02 -7.72 -17.15
N GLN A 221 10.17 -8.18 -16.64
CA GLN A 221 11.10 -9.01 -17.41
C GLN A 221 10.48 -10.35 -17.77
N ARG A 222 9.70 -10.94 -16.86
CA ARG A 222 8.95 -12.19 -17.06
C ARG A 222 7.58 -12.02 -17.74
N ARG A 223 7.32 -10.88 -18.39
CA ARG A 223 6.02 -10.59 -19.03
C ARG A 223 5.55 -11.66 -20.03
N GLY A 224 6.50 -12.31 -20.73
CA GLY A 224 6.22 -13.39 -21.68
C GLY A 224 5.75 -14.66 -20.98
N GLU A 225 6.48 -15.09 -19.94
CA GLU A 225 6.12 -16.25 -19.11
C GLU A 225 4.77 -16.05 -18.41
N LEU A 226 4.49 -14.82 -17.97
CA LEU A 226 3.24 -14.45 -17.31
C LEU A 226 2.07 -14.26 -18.28
N GLY A 227 2.31 -14.27 -19.59
CA GLY A 227 1.30 -13.96 -20.61
C GLY A 227 0.61 -12.62 -20.37
N LEU A 228 1.38 -11.58 -20.02
CA LEU A 228 0.84 -10.24 -19.81
C LEU A 228 0.37 -9.66 -21.15
N ASP A 229 -0.85 -9.17 -21.20
CA ASP A 229 -1.31 -8.41 -22.37
C ASP A 229 -0.62 -7.02 -22.46
N ALA A 230 -0.86 -6.30 -23.55
CA ALA A 230 -0.23 -5.00 -23.78
C ALA A 230 -0.57 -3.98 -22.68
N GLN A 231 -1.82 -4.01 -22.18
CA GLN A 231 -2.28 -3.11 -21.12
C GLN A 231 -1.67 -3.49 -19.76
N GLU A 232 -1.61 -4.78 -19.44
CA GLU A 232 -0.97 -5.31 -18.23
C GLU A 232 0.52 -4.93 -18.23
N SER A 233 1.23 -5.16 -19.33
CA SER A 233 2.65 -4.82 -19.52
C SER A 233 2.92 -3.30 -19.41
N ALA A 234 2.05 -2.47 -19.98
CA ALA A 234 2.13 -1.02 -19.87
C ALA A 234 1.90 -0.55 -18.42
N SER A 235 0.94 -1.16 -17.73
CA SER A 235 0.62 -0.86 -16.33
C SER A 235 1.77 -1.29 -15.40
N THR A 236 2.34 -2.48 -15.59
CA THR A 236 3.54 -2.93 -14.85
C THR A 236 4.71 -1.97 -15.07
N SER A 237 4.92 -1.49 -16.30
CA SER A 237 5.97 -0.52 -16.60
C SER A 237 5.74 0.84 -15.90
N ALA A 238 4.48 1.25 -15.76
CA ALA A 238 4.12 2.45 -15.00
C ALA A 238 4.39 2.28 -13.51
N GLU A 239 4.07 1.13 -12.92
CA GLU A 239 4.37 0.83 -11.51
C GLU A 239 5.89 0.90 -11.24
N VAL A 240 6.72 0.30 -12.11
CA VAL A 240 8.19 0.41 -12.00
C VAL A 240 8.63 1.87 -11.96
N ALA A 241 8.12 2.70 -12.88
CA ALA A 241 8.49 4.11 -12.94
C ALA A 241 8.02 4.91 -11.72
N VAL A 242 6.84 4.61 -11.17
CA VAL A 242 6.33 5.24 -9.96
C VAL A 242 7.22 4.92 -8.76
N TRP A 243 7.61 3.65 -8.57
CA TRP A 243 8.50 3.28 -7.46
C TRP A 243 9.91 3.83 -7.64
N LEU A 244 10.45 3.88 -8.87
CA LEU A 244 11.71 4.57 -9.13
C LEU A 244 11.63 6.09 -8.87
N TYR A 245 10.46 6.71 -9.07
CA TYR A 245 10.24 8.10 -8.69
C TYR A 245 10.27 8.30 -7.16
N PHE A 246 9.77 7.34 -6.38
CA PHE A 246 9.90 7.37 -4.92
C PHE A 246 11.37 7.30 -4.50
N VAL A 247 12.15 6.39 -5.13
CA VAL A 247 13.60 6.31 -4.93
C VAL A 247 14.27 7.64 -5.25
N ALA A 248 13.94 8.26 -6.39
CA ALA A 248 14.52 9.54 -6.79
C ALA A 248 14.23 10.67 -5.78
N ILE A 249 13.03 10.72 -5.21
CA ILE A 249 12.68 11.71 -4.18
C ILE A 249 13.47 11.47 -2.89
N GLY A 250 13.58 10.22 -2.44
CA GLY A 250 14.36 9.88 -1.25
C GLY A 250 15.85 10.21 -1.43
N VAL A 251 16.43 9.89 -2.57
CA VAL A 251 17.82 10.26 -2.92
C VAL A 251 17.99 11.78 -3.00
N LEU A 252 17.03 12.50 -3.59
CA LEU A 252 17.05 13.96 -3.64
C LEU A 252 17.05 14.57 -2.24
N SER A 253 16.23 14.05 -1.32
CA SER A 253 16.25 14.48 0.10
C SER A 253 17.64 14.32 0.71
N ILE A 254 18.29 13.15 0.53
CA ILE A 254 19.64 12.90 1.03
C ILE A 254 20.65 13.89 0.44
N VAL A 255 20.62 14.08 -0.89
CA VAL A 255 21.54 15.01 -1.58
C VAL A 255 21.36 16.44 -1.06
N LEU A 256 20.13 16.90 -0.86
CA LEU A 256 19.86 18.22 -0.30
C LEU A 256 20.32 18.34 1.15
N ALA A 257 20.18 17.28 1.95
CA ALA A 257 20.68 17.26 3.32
C ALA A 257 22.22 17.33 3.38
N MET A 258 22.91 16.63 2.48
CA MET A 258 24.38 16.69 2.38
C MET A 258 24.88 18.03 1.84
N ALA A 259 24.06 18.75 1.08
CA ALA A 259 24.38 20.07 0.54
C ALA A 259 24.04 21.23 1.49
N LEU A 260 23.66 20.96 2.75
CA LEU A 260 23.37 22.01 3.73
C LEU A 260 24.66 22.78 4.07
N PRO A 261 24.63 24.13 4.05
CA PRO A 261 25.76 24.94 4.49
C PRO A 261 25.90 24.92 6.01
N ASP A 262 27.07 25.30 6.54
CA ASP A 262 27.36 25.33 7.99
C ASP A 262 26.39 26.21 8.81
N ARG A 263 25.79 27.21 8.15
CA ARG A 263 24.78 28.11 8.73
C ARG A 263 23.54 28.15 7.83
N PRO A 264 22.71 27.10 7.86
CA PRO A 264 21.54 27.04 6.99
C PRO A 264 20.47 28.02 7.48
N THR A 265 19.81 28.66 6.53
CA THR A 265 18.57 29.40 6.80
C THR A 265 17.45 28.41 7.19
N PRO A 266 16.40 28.86 7.91
CA PRO A 266 15.27 27.99 8.27
C PRO A 266 14.62 27.30 7.06
N LEU A 267 14.58 27.98 5.91
CA LEU A 267 14.05 27.41 4.66
C LEU A 267 14.92 26.27 4.13
N GLN A 268 16.25 26.45 4.13
CA GLN A 268 17.19 25.41 3.69
C GLN A 268 17.11 24.19 4.58
N LEU A 269 16.97 24.39 5.90
CA LEU A 269 16.88 23.31 6.87
C LEU A 269 15.66 22.41 6.63
N SER A 270 14.52 22.98 6.24
CA SER A 270 13.28 22.25 5.96
C SER A 270 13.23 21.62 4.56
N LEU A 271 14.05 22.09 3.62
CA LEU A 271 13.97 21.71 2.20
C LEU A 271 14.09 20.18 1.95
N PRO A 272 15.01 19.43 2.61
CA PRO A 272 15.08 17.98 2.46
C PRO A 272 13.78 17.26 2.88
N GLY A 273 13.06 17.79 3.87
CA GLY A 273 11.74 17.28 4.24
C GLY A 273 10.65 17.66 3.22
N CYS A 274 10.69 18.89 2.72
CA CYS A 274 9.67 19.40 1.79
C CYS A 274 9.65 18.70 0.43
N VAL A 275 10.77 18.12 -0.05
CA VAL A 275 10.77 17.41 -1.34
C VAL A 275 9.86 16.18 -1.35
N TYR A 276 9.50 15.62 -0.20
CA TYR A 276 8.53 14.52 -0.12
C TYR A 276 7.12 14.93 -0.54
N PHE A 277 6.75 16.21 -0.51
CA PHE A 277 5.48 16.68 -1.09
C PHE A 277 5.39 16.43 -2.60
N LEU A 278 6.52 16.22 -3.28
CA LEU A 278 6.53 15.84 -4.69
C LEU A 278 5.93 14.45 -4.93
N LEU A 279 5.83 13.59 -3.90
CA LEU A 279 5.12 12.31 -3.99
C LEU A 279 3.63 12.47 -4.36
N SER A 280 3.03 13.64 -4.16
CA SER A 280 1.67 13.91 -4.64
C SER A 280 1.54 13.87 -6.18
N PHE A 281 2.63 14.01 -6.93
CA PHE A 281 2.64 13.99 -8.40
C PHE A 281 2.81 12.59 -9.02
N THR A 282 2.81 11.54 -8.21
CA THR A 282 2.98 10.14 -8.63
C THR A 282 1.97 9.70 -9.67
N GLY A 283 0.71 10.14 -9.56
CA GLY A 283 -0.34 9.85 -10.54
C GLY A 283 -0.01 10.39 -11.95
N ILE A 284 0.67 11.53 -12.04
CA ILE A 284 1.08 12.12 -13.31
C ILE A 284 2.21 11.29 -13.95
N VAL A 285 3.19 10.86 -13.15
CA VAL A 285 4.30 10.00 -13.61
C VAL A 285 3.75 8.69 -14.16
N GLY A 286 2.88 8.01 -13.40
CA GLY A 286 2.26 6.75 -13.82
C GLY A 286 1.45 6.90 -15.11
N ALA A 287 0.60 7.93 -15.20
CA ALA A 287 -0.20 8.18 -16.40
C ALA A 287 0.64 8.45 -17.65
N ARG A 288 1.74 9.22 -17.52
CA ARG A 288 2.63 9.52 -18.65
C ARG A 288 3.34 8.26 -19.16
N VAL A 289 3.84 7.42 -18.26
CA VAL A 289 4.54 6.18 -18.64
C VAL A 289 3.57 5.17 -19.24
N GLN A 290 2.39 5.00 -18.66
CA GLN A 290 1.36 4.10 -19.19
C GLN A 290 0.94 4.49 -20.62
N ARG A 291 0.70 5.79 -20.88
CA ARG A 291 0.38 6.30 -22.23
C ARG A 291 1.50 6.05 -23.23
N ARG A 292 2.76 6.31 -22.84
CA ARG A 292 3.93 6.06 -23.70
C ARG A 292 4.14 4.57 -24.00
N ALA A 293 3.91 3.72 -23.01
CA ALA A 293 4.03 2.27 -23.18
C ALA A 293 2.91 1.72 -24.08
N ALA A 294 1.67 2.17 -23.91
CA ALA A 294 0.54 1.79 -24.77
C ALA A 294 0.75 2.21 -26.24
N ALA A 295 1.27 3.42 -26.47
CA ALA A 295 1.57 3.92 -27.82
C ALA A 295 2.67 3.11 -28.53
N ARG A 296 3.62 2.52 -27.78
CA ARG A 296 4.68 1.67 -28.32
C ARG A 296 4.23 0.24 -28.63
N SER A 297 3.13 -0.22 -28.02
CA SER A 297 2.55 -1.54 -28.31
C SER A 297 1.56 -1.52 -29.48
N SER A 298 1.10 -0.33 -29.89
CA SER A 298 0.22 -0.14 -31.05
C SER A 298 0.96 0.21 -32.34
N ALA A 299 2.27 0.40 -32.29
CA ALA A 299 3.16 0.68 -33.42
C ALA A 299 3.98 -0.58 -33.73
#